data_AF-A0A849ZUS0-F1
#
_entry.id   AF-A0A849ZUS0-F1
#
_cell.length_a   1.000
_cell.length_b   1.000
_cell.length_c   1.000
_cell.angle_alpha   90.00
_cell.angle_beta   90.00
_cell.angle_gamma   90.00
#
_symmetry.space_group_name_H-M   'P 1'
#
loop_
_entity.id
_entity.type
_entity.pdbx_description
1 polymer ?
#
loop_
_entity_poly.entity_id
_entity_poly.type
_entity_poly.pdbx_seq_one_letter_code
_entity_poly.pdbx_strand_id
1 'polypeptide(L)'
;MSQLAAPWRFLARGFLLLWDELALMLGLSLLLALSLLLILPAPAVAAGLAVVARRMAREERVNFDFFKEGVRAYARLSYLVLGVWLAVLALLVINVWFYARLGEDFFRAISFLWLYLGLLWLALLPHLLPTLLELQAPTVWLVFRNTALLLFSAPLYLLSFLAQLGLWLLLLRYLPLLFFLGWGGWLALVASQGVHYLIGRVSGADADHK
;
A
#
# COMPACT_ATOMS: atom_id res chain seq x y z
N MET A 1 -26.01 -6.84 4.16
CA MET A 1 -25.90 -6.41 2.74
C MET A 1 -25.19 -5.07 2.55
N SER A 2 -25.04 -4.21 3.59
CA SER A 2 -24.28 -2.95 3.51
C SER A 2 -22.74 -3.10 3.49
N GLN A 3 -22.20 -4.22 3.99
CA GLN A 3 -20.75 -4.45 4.03
C GLN A 3 -20.12 -4.81 2.67
N LEU A 4 -20.89 -5.33 1.72
CA LEU A 4 -20.40 -5.67 0.37
C LEU A 4 -20.40 -4.46 -0.58
N ALA A 5 -21.17 -3.41 -0.27
CA ALA A 5 -21.22 -2.17 -1.05
C ALA A 5 -20.18 -1.13 -0.59
N ALA A 6 -19.64 -1.27 0.62
CA ALA A 6 -18.62 -0.37 1.15
C ALA A 6 -17.33 -0.33 0.30
N PRO A 7 -16.74 -1.46 -0.15
CA PRO A 7 -15.55 -1.46 -1.01
C PRO A 7 -15.76 -0.68 -2.31
N TRP A 8 -16.92 -0.86 -2.95
CA TRP A 8 -17.26 -0.19 -4.20
C TRP A 8 -17.44 1.32 -4.04
N ARG A 9 -17.97 1.78 -2.90
CA ARG A 9 -18.06 3.21 -2.59
C ARG A 9 -16.69 3.84 -2.36
N PHE A 10 -15.75 3.10 -1.76
CA PHE A 10 -14.35 3.57 -1.64
C PHE A 10 -13.68 3.69 -3.01
N LEU A 11 -13.90 2.72 -3.90
CA LEU A 11 -13.36 2.77 -5.25
C LEU A 11 -13.95 3.93 -6.06
N ALA A 12 -15.26 4.14 -5.99
CA ALA A 12 -15.91 5.26 -6.67
C ALA A 12 -15.45 6.62 -6.12
N ARG A 13 -15.33 6.77 -4.79
CA ARG A 13 -14.79 7.99 -4.17
C ARG A 13 -13.32 8.21 -4.53
N GLY A 14 -12.53 7.15 -4.52
CA GLY A 14 -11.13 7.24 -4.89
C GLY A 14 -10.95 7.66 -6.35
N PHE A 15 -11.82 7.20 -7.24
CA PHE A 15 -11.85 7.64 -8.63
C PHE A 15 -12.23 9.12 -8.78
N LEU A 16 -13.23 9.60 -8.03
CA LEU A 16 -13.63 11.02 -8.04
C LEU A 16 -12.52 11.93 -7.53
N LEU A 17 -11.90 11.58 -6.40
CA LEU A 17 -10.77 12.34 -5.84
C LEU A 17 -9.56 12.33 -6.77
N LEU A 18 -9.29 11.19 -7.43
CA LEU A 18 -8.26 11.11 -8.44
C LEU A 18 -8.60 12.03 -9.61
N TRP A 19 -9.86 12.08 -10.04
CA TRP A 19 -10.33 12.93 -11.13
C TRP A 19 -10.14 14.43 -10.86
N ASP A 20 -10.45 14.86 -9.64
CA ASP A 20 -10.31 16.26 -9.23
C ASP A 20 -8.84 16.72 -9.21
N GLU A 21 -7.92 15.85 -8.78
CA GLU A 21 -6.48 16.15 -8.66
C GLU A 21 -5.63 15.38 -9.68
N LEU A 22 -6.21 15.06 -10.85
CA LEU A 22 -5.65 14.16 -11.87
C LEU A 22 -4.23 14.57 -12.28
N ALA A 23 -4.03 15.85 -12.58
CA ALA A 23 -2.74 16.36 -13.03
C ALA A 23 -1.64 16.20 -11.97
N LEU A 24 -1.96 16.49 -10.70
CA LEU A 24 -1.02 16.36 -9.60
C LEU A 24 -0.72 14.89 -9.32
N MET A 25 -1.74 14.03 -9.27
CA MET A 25 -1.57 12.60 -9.03
C MET A 25 -0.81 11.88 -10.13
N LEU A 26 -1.09 12.18 -11.40
CA LEU A 26 -0.34 11.66 -12.54
C LEU A 26 1.11 12.15 -12.49
N GLY A 27 1.34 13.43 -12.20
CA GLY A 27 2.68 14.00 -12.08
C GLY A 27 3.51 13.32 -10.99
N LEU A 28 2.95 13.13 -9.79
CA LEU A 28 3.64 12.45 -8.69
C LEU A 28 3.83 10.95 -8.95
N SER A 29 2.87 10.30 -9.62
CA SER A 29 2.99 8.90 -10.01
C SER A 29 4.10 8.70 -11.04
N LEU A 30 4.23 9.62 -12.00
CA LEU A 30 5.32 9.61 -12.95
C LEU A 30 6.67 9.87 -12.27
N LEU A 31 6.71 10.80 -11.30
CA LEU A 31 7.91 10.98 -10.47
C LEU A 31 8.27 9.71 -9.69
N LEU A 32 7.28 8.98 -9.15
CA LEU A 32 7.53 7.70 -8.50
C LEU A 32 8.05 6.66 -9.49
N ALA A 33 7.47 6.56 -10.68
CA ALA A 33 7.92 5.64 -11.74
C ALA A 33 9.37 5.92 -12.16
N LEU A 34 9.71 7.19 -12.40
CA LEU A 34 11.09 7.62 -12.67
C LEU A 34 12.01 7.32 -11.48
N SER A 35 11.52 7.51 -10.26
CA SER A 35 12.31 7.24 -9.06
C SER A 35 12.56 5.75 -8.85
N LEU A 36 11.64 4.89 -9.26
CA LEU A 36 11.81 3.44 -9.26
C LEU A 36 12.89 2.98 -10.25
N LEU A 37 13.06 3.67 -11.39
CA LEU A 37 14.17 3.41 -12.31
C LEU A 37 15.54 3.70 -11.67
N LEU A 38 15.61 4.74 -10.83
CA LEU A 38 16.84 5.09 -10.10
C LEU A 38 17.00 4.29 -8.80
N ILE A 39 15.95 3.62 -8.32
CA ILE A 39 15.82 2.85 -7.08
C ILE A 39 16.01 3.70 -5.81
N LEU A 40 17.08 4.49 -5.75
CA LEU A 40 17.48 5.30 -4.60
C LEU A 40 16.38 6.28 -4.18
N PRO A 41 15.83 7.16 -5.03
CA PRO A 41 14.83 8.14 -4.57
C PRO A 41 13.43 7.55 -4.33
N ALA A 42 13.16 6.32 -4.78
CA ALA A 42 11.82 5.74 -4.75
C ALA A 42 11.15 5.74 -3.36
N PRO A 43 11.82 5.35 -2.25
CA PRO A 43 11.19 5.29 -0.93
C PRO A 43 10.85 6.69 -0.40
N ALA A 44 11.69 7.68 -0.72
CA ALA A 44 11.47 9.06 -0.34
C ALA A 44 10.27 9.65 -1.10
N VAL A 45 10.21 9.43 -2.41
CA VAL A 45 9.09 9.88 -3.27
C VAL A 45 7.79 9.18 -2.88
N ALA A 46 7.82 7.89 -2.58
CA ALA A 46 6.66 7.16 -2.09
C ALA A 46 6.11 7.75 -0.77
N ALA A 47 6.99 8.17 0.14
CA ALA A 47 6.57 8.82 1.39
C ALA A 47 5.91 10.18 1.16
N GLY A 48 6.46 11.01 0.26
CA GLY A 48 5.84 12.26 -0.15
C GLY A 48 4.47 12.05 -0.79
N LEU A 49 4.36 11.06 -1.68
CA LEU A 49 3.11 10.70 -2.32
C LEU A 49 2.07 10.20 -1.31
N ALA A 50 2.47 9.42 -0.30
CA ALA A 50 1.59 8.96 0.77
C ALA A 50 1.03 10.13 1.60
N VAL A 51 1.82 11.19 1.85
CA VAL A 51 1.34 12.40 2.54
C VAL A 51 0.26 13.08 1.72
N VAL A 52 0.51 13.32 0.44
CA VAL A 52 -0.46 13.93 -0.47
C VAL A 52 -1.73 13.09 -0.57
N ALA A 53 -1.60 11.76 -0.70
CA ALA A 53 -2.71 10.83 -0.75
C ALA A 53 -3.55 10.82 0.53
N ARG A 54 -2.92 10.90 1.70
CA ARG A 54 -3.62 11.02 2.99
C ARG A 54 -4.44 12.30 3.08
N ARG A 55 -3.91 13.43 2.61
CA ARG A 55 -4.63 14.71 2.61
C ARG A 55 -5.81 14.72 1.67
N MET A 56 -5.65 14.20 0.45
CA MET A 56 -6.76 13.97 -0.48
C MET A 56 -7.84 13.07 0.13
N ALA A 57 -7.45 11.98 0.80
CA ALA A 57 -8.39 11.08 1.46
C ALA A 57 -9.19 11.74 2.60
N ARG A 58 -8.70 12.86 3.14
CA ARG A 58 -9.35 13.69 4.18
C ARG A 58 -10.03 14.93 3.61
N GLU A 59 -10.11 15.06 2.29
CA GLU A 59 -10.68 16.24 1.61
C GLU A 59 -9.98 17.56 2.01
N GLU A 60 -8.71 17.48 2.41
CA GLU A 60 -7.89 18.63 2.72
C GLU A 60 -7.25 19.22 1.45
N ARG A 61 -6.86 20.51 1.50
CA ARG A 61 -6.13 21.16 0.39
C ARG A 61 -4.82 20.44 0.10
N VAL A 62 -4.56 20.26 -1.19
CA VAL A 62 -3.39 19.52 -1.71
C VAL A 62 -2.58 20.45 -2.58
N ASN A 63 -1.26 20.40 -2.44
CA ASN A 63 -0.29 21.18 -3.20
C ASN A 63 1.04 20.42 -3.25
N PHE A 64 1.88 20.76 -4.23
CA PHE A 64 3.20 20.14 -4.39
C PHE A 64 4.15 20.41 -3.21
N ASP A 65 3.94 21.46 -2.42
CA ASP A 65 4.78 21.73 -1.26
C ASP A 65 4.60 20.67 -0.16
N PHE A 66 3.40 20.13 0.02
CA PHE A 66 3.14 19.03 0.96
C PHE A 66 3.86 17.74 0.55
N PHE A 67 4.06 17.52 -0.75
CA PHE A 67 4.90 16.42 -1.22
C PHE A 67 6.35 16.59 -0.76
N LYS A 68 6.94 17.78 -0.95
CA LYS A 68 8.33 18.06 -0.52
C LYS A 68 8.49 17.95 0.99
N GLU A 69 7.52 18.45 1.75
CA GLU A 69 7.49 18.31 3.20
C GLU A 69 7.45 16.85 3.62
N GLY A 70 6.57 16.04 2.99
CA GLY A 70 6.47 14.61 3.24
C GLY A 70 7.76 13.86 2.93
N VAL A 71 8.40 14.16 1.80
CA VAL A 71 9.73 13.63 1.44
C VAL A 71 10.75 13.96 2.55
N ARG A 72 10.84 15.23 2.97
CA ARG A 72 11.85 15.66 3.95
C ARG A 72 11.60 15.07 5.34
N ALA A 73 10.35 15.01 5.77
CA ALA A 73 9.97 14.51 7.08
C ALA A 73 10.13 12.99 7.21
N TYR A 74 9.78 12.24 6.16
CA TYR A 74 9.63 10.79 6.24
C TYR A 74 10.62 9.98 5.40
N ALA A 75 11.52 10.60 4.62
CA ALA A 75 12.49 9.88 3.80
C ALA A 75 13.29 8.85 4.59
N ARG A 76 13.91 9.25 5.73
CA ARG A 76 14.73 8.32 6.52
C ARG A 76 13.94 7.10 6.97
N LEU A 77 12.73 7.33 7.46
CA LEU A 77 11.89 6.25 7.97
C LEU A 77 11.34 5.37 6.83
N SER A 78 11.03 5.94 5.66
CA SER A 78 10.59 5.17 4.51
C SER A 78 11.69 4.26 3.95
N TYR A 79 12.96 4.69 3.97
CA TYR A 79 14.09 3.80 3.66
C TYR A 79 14.21 2.65 4.65
N LEU A 80 14.09 2.91 5.95
CA LEU A 80 14.18 1.85 6.97
C LEU A 80 13.03 0.86 6.84
N VAL A 81 11.80 1.34 6.67
CA VAL A 81 10.61 0.51 6.47
C VAL A 81 10.75 -0.34 5.21
N LEU A 82 11.15 0.26 4.08
CA LEU A 82 11.34 -0.50 2.85
C LEU A 82 12.51 -1.49 2.97
N GLY A 83 13.61 -1.10 3.61
CA GLY A 83 14.77 -1.96 3.83
C GLY A 83 14.41 -3.22 4.63
N VAL A 84 13.67 -3.05 5.73
CA VAL A 84 13.17 -4.20 6.51
C VAL A 84 12.18 -5.02 5.70
N TRP A 85 11.29 -4.37 4.95
CA TRP A 85 10.32 -5.06 4.10
C TRP A 85 11.02 -5.94 3.04
N LEU A 86 12.01 -5.39 2.35
CA LEU A 86 12.83 -6.10 1.34
C LEU A 86 13.63 -7.23 1.96
N ALA A 87 14.23 -7.02 3.14
CA ALA A 87 15.00 -8.06 3.83
C ALA A 87 14.13 -9.27 4.17
N VAL A 88 12.94 -9.05 4.72
CA VAL A 88 12.00 -10.14 5.02
C VAL A 88 11.50 -10.79 3.74
N LEU A 89 11.18 -10.02 2.70
CA LEU A 89 10.77 -10.58 1.41
C LEU A 89 11.86 -11.50 0.82
N ALA A 90 13.12 -11.06 0.86
CA ALA A 90 14.24 -11.86 0.38
C ALA A 90 14.35 -13.19 1.14
N LEU A 91 14.21 -13.17 2.48
CA LEU A 91 14.18 -14.37 3.30
C LEU A 91 13.02 -15.30 2.91
N LEU A 92 11.83 -14.78 2.67
CA LEU A 92 10.67 -15.56 2.24
C LEU A 92 10.92 -16.21 0.87
N VAL A 93 11.46 -15.47 -0.09
CA VAL A 93 11.80 -15.99 -1.43
C VAL A 93 12.87 -17.08 -1.35
N ILE A 94 13.92 -16.88 -0.54
CA ILE A 94 14.96 -17.88 -0.30
C ILE A 94 14.35 -19.16 0.27
N ASN A 95 13.43 -19.05 1.25
CA ASN A 95 12.74 -20.21 1.82
C ASN A 95 11.88 -20.94 0.77
N VAL A 96 11.06 -20.22 0.00
CA VAL A 96 10.26 -20.82 -1.09
C VAL A 96 11.16 -21.60 -2.05
N TRP A 97 12.24 -20.96 -2.51
CA TRP A 97 13.18 -21.56 -3.46
C TRP A 97 13.89 -22.79 -2.86
N PHE A 98 14.30 -22.72 -1.61
CA PHE A 98 14.98 -23.81 -0.90
C PHE A 98 14.07 -25.03 -0.77
N TYR A 99 12.87 -24.85 -0.19
CA TYR A 99 11.94 -25.94 0.04
C TYR A 99 11.37 -26.53 -1.26
N ALA A 100 11.19 -25.72 -2.31
CA ALA A 100 10.76 -26.20 -3.62
C ALA A 100 11.80 -27.11 -4.30
N ARG A 101 13.10 -26.95 -4.00
CA ARG A 101 14.20 -27.71 -4.62
C ARG A 101 14.54 -29.03 -3.94
N LEU A 102 14.08 -29.25 -2.70
CA LEU A 102 14.35 -30.50 -1.96
C LEU A 102 13.64 -31.73 -2.54
N GLY A 103 12.74 -31.57 -3.52
CA GLY A 103 12.22 -32.65 -4.35
C GLY A 103 11.15 -33.54 -3.69
N GLU A 104 11.05 -33.57 -2.36
CA GLU A 104 10.05 -34.35 -1.63
C GLU A 104 8.71 -33.61 -1.48
N ASP A 105 7.61 -34.37 -1.49
CA ASP A 105 6.25 -33.83 -1.41
C ASP A 105 6.00 -33.04 -0.11
N PHE A 106 6.59 -33.48 1.00
CA PHE A 106 6.48 -32.78 2.29
C PHE A 106 7.14 -31.39 2.24
N PHE A 107 8.35 -31.29 1.71
CA PHE A 107 9.03 -30.00 1.55
C PHE A 107 8.34 -29.11 0.51
N ARG A 108 7.74 -29.71 -0.53
CA ARG A 108 6.90 -28.97 -1.47
C ARG A 108 5.68 -28.35 -0.79
N ALA A 109 5.00 -29.05 0.12
CA ALA A 109 3.90 -28.48 0.91
C ALA A 109 4.37 -27.28 1.77
N ILE A 110 5.55 -27.39 2.41
CA ILE A 110 6.14 -26.28 3.16
C ILE A 110 6.45 -25.08 2.25
N SER A 111 6.88 -25.30 1.01
CA SER A 111 7.14 -24.20 0.06
C SER A 111 5.87 -23.38 -0.24
N PHE A 112 4.70 -24.03 -0.31
CA PHE A 112 3.42 -23.33 -0.49
C PHE A 112 3.05 -22.47 0.72
N LEU A 113 3.37 -22.91 1.94
CA LEU A 113 3.19 -22.11 3.15
C LEU A 113 4.02 -20.82 3.07
N TRP A 114 5.30 -20.92 2.72
CA TRP A 114 6.17 -19.74 2.56
C TRP A 114 5.72 -18.81 1.44
N LEU A 115 5.22 -19.38 0.33
CA LEU A 115 4.67 -18.61 -0.77
C LEU A 115 3.44 -17.81 -0.32
N TYR A 116 2.55 -18.45 0.45
CA TYR A 116 1.37 -17.79 1.02
C TYR A 116 1.77 -16.66 2.00
N LEU A 117 2.74 -16.90 2.88
CA LEU A 117 3.30 -15.84 3.74
C LEU A 117 3.91 -14.70 2.91
N GLY A 118 4.60 -15.00 1.82
CA GLY A 118 5.12 -14.01 0.87
C GLY A 118 4.05 -13.14 0.24
N LEU A 119 2.92 -13.74 -0.16
CA LEU A 119 1.77 -13.00 -0.69
C LEU A 119 1.15 -12.07 0.35
N LEU A 120 0.99 -12.54 1.60
CA LEU A 120 0.52 -11.69 2.69
C LEU A 120 1.52 -10.55 2.99
N TRP A 121 2.82 -10.83 2.94
CA TRP A 121 3.86 -9.83 3.14
C TRP A 121 3.87 -8.76 2.05
N LEU A 122 3.58 -9.14 0.80
CA LEU A 122 3.41 -8.21 -0.32
C LEU A 122 2.22 -7.28 -0.11
N ALA A 123 1.12 -7.78 0.44
CA ALA A 123 -0.06 -6.97 0.73
C ALA A 123 0.18 -5.89 1.81
N LEU A 124 1.19 -6.05 2.66
CA LEU A 124 1.55 -5.04 3.66
C LEU A 124 2.13 -3.78 3.02
N LEU A 125 2.99 -3.92 1.99
CA LEU A 125 3.81 -2.83 1.44
C LEU A 125 3.03 -1.53 1.16
N PRO A 126 1.88 -1.56 0.45
CA PRO A 126 1.13 -0.35 0.11
C PRO A 126 0.60 0.38 1.35
N HIS A 127 0.36 -0.34 2.44
CA HIS A 127 -0.26 0.15 3.67
C HIS A 127 0.77 0.62 4.72
N LEU A 128 2.04 0.26 4.58
CA LEU A 128 3.08 0.64 5.55
C LEU A 128 3.26 2.15 5.65
N LEU A 129 3.37 2.84 4.51
CA LEU A 129 3.56 4.30 4.49
C LEU A 129 2.35 5.07 5.02
N PRO A 130 1.10 4.76 4.62
CA PRO A 130 -0.07 5.39 5.24
C PRO A 130 -0.15 5.13 6.76
N THR A 131 0.16 3.92 7.22
CA THR A 131 0.15 3.60 8.66
C THR A 131 1.19 4.41 9.42
N LEU A 132 2.37 4.60 8.82
CA LEU A 132 3.44 5.42 9.38
C LEU A 132 2.99 6.87 9.60
N LEU A 133 2.17 7.42 8.70
CA LEU A 133 1.65 8.80 8.79
C LEU A 133 0.57 9.00 9.86
N GLU A 134 -0.05 7.93 10.35
CA GLU A 134 -1.06 8.00 11.41
C GLU A 134 -0.47 7.78 12.82
N LEU A 135 0.80 7.37 12.91
CA LEU A 135 1.49 7.15 14.17
C LEU A 135 2.12 8.46 14.69
N GLN A 136 1.85 8.81 15.96
CA GLN A 136 2.44 9.99 16.60
C GLN A 136 3.96 9.84 16.84
N ALA A 137 4.41 8.64 17.22
CA ALA A 137 5.82 8.30 17.43
C ALA A 137 6.17 7.02 16.63
N PRO A 138 6.40 7.15 15.31
CA PRO A 138 6.51 6.01 14.43
C PRO A 138 7.86 5.30 14.63
N THR A 139 7.83 4.04 15.05
CA THR A 139 8.98 3.13 14.98
C THR A 139 8.73 2.07 13.92
N VAL A 140 9.78 1.56 13.28
CA VAL A 140 9.66 0.57 12.20
C VAL A 140 8.82 -0.62 12.65
N TRP A 141 9.10 -1.17 13.83
CA TRP A 141 8.33 -2.28 14.39
C TRP A 141 6.84 -1.96 14.58
N LEU A 142 6.50 -0.77 15.09
CA LEU A 142 5.10 -0.35 15.27
C LEU A 142 4.36 -0.24 13.95
N VAL A 143 5.01 0.27 12.90
CA VAL A 143 4.43 0.35 11.56
C VAL A 143 4.05 -1.06 11.09
N PHE A 144 4.99 -2.01 11.09
CA PHE A 144 4.72 -3.38 10.65
C PHE A 144 3.64 -4.06 11.49
N ARG A 145 3.76 -3.99 12.82
CA ARG A 145 2.80 -4.59 13.75
C ARG A 145 1.39 -4.05 13.53
N ASN A 146 1.24 -2.72 13.47
CA ASN A 146 -0.07 -2.10 13.32
C ASN A 146 -0.65 -2.33 11.93
N THR A 147 0.15 -2.22 10.87
CA THR A 147 -0.31 -2.52 9.50
C THR A 147 -0.79 -3.97 9.39
N ALA A 148 -0.03 -4.93 9.96
CA ALA A 148 -0.43 -6.32 9.97
C ALA A 148 -1.75 -6.52 10.74
N LEU A 149 -1.85 -6.00 11.98
CA LEU A 149 -3.08 -6.11 12.78
C LEU A 149 -4.29 -5.50 12.06
N LEU A 150 -4.12 -4.35 11.41
CA LEU A 150 -5.18 -3.70 10.64
C LEU A 150 -5.65 -4.60 9.48
N LEU A 151 -4.73 -5.13 8.68
CA LEU A 151 -5.07 -6.00 7.53
C LEU A 151 -5.70 -7.33 7.96
N PHE A 152 -5.19 -7.95 9.03
CA PHE A 152 -5.75 -9.20 9.55
C PHE A 152 -7.11 -9.01 10.25
N SER A 153 -7.41 -7.82 10.75
CA SER A 153 -8.74 -7.52 11.33
C SER A 153 -9.86 -7.45 10.29
N ALA A 154 -9.52 -7.28 9.01
CA ALA A 154 -10.48 -7.11 7.91
C ALA A 154 -10.15 -8.02 6.70
N PRO A 155 -10.36 -9.34 6.81
CA PRO A 155 -10.01 -10.29 5.75
C PRO A 155 -10.74 -10.02 4.42
N LEU A 156 -11.97 -9.50 4.46
CA LEU A 156 -12.71 -9.11 3.26
C LEU A 156 -12.08 -7.92 2.52
N TYR A 157 -11.50 -6.97 3.25
CA TYR A 157 -10.76 -5.86 2.66
C TYR A 157 -9.48 -6.36 1.99
N LEU A 158 -8.74 -7.25 2.67
CA LEU A 158 -7.55 -7.89 2.10
C LEU A 158 -7.86 -8.65 0.81
N LEU A 159 -8.95 -9.42 0.78
CA LEU A 159 -9.38 -10.14 -0.43
C LEU A 159 -9.73 -9.17 -1.58
N SER A 160 -10.43 -8.09 -1.27
CA SER A 160 -10.78 -7.06 -2.26
C SER A 160 -9.53 -6.36 -2.80
N PHE A 161 -8.57 -6.06 -1.93
CA PHE A 161 -7.29 -5.47 -2.30
C PHE A 161 -6.45 -6.40 -3.18
N LEU A 162 -6.35 -7.69 -2.83
CA LEU A 162 -5.66 -8.69 -3.63
C LEU A 162 -6.32 -8.88 -5.00
N ALA A 163 -7.66 -8.91 -5.07
CA ALA A 163 -8.38 -8.97 -6.34
C ALA A 163 -8.08 -7.74 -7.21
N GLN A 164 -8.00 -6.56 -6.61
CA GLN A 164 -7.68 -5.33 -7.30
C GLN A 164 -6.21 -5.29 -7.78
N LEU A 165 -5.27 -5.78 -6.97
CA LEU A 165 -3.87 -5.93 -7.37
C LEU A 165 -3.75 -6.92 -8.55
N GLY A 166 -4.50 -8.03 -8.53
CA GLY A 166 -4.60 -8.96 -9.65
C GLY A 166 -5.16 -8.30 -10.92
N LEU A 167 -6.21 -7.49 -10.80
CA LEU A 167 -6.77 -6.73 -11.92
C LEU A 167 -5.74 -5.75 -12.50
N TRP A 168 -5.00 -5.04 -11.66
CA TRP A 168 -3.93 -4.14 -12.10
C TRP A 168 -2.79 -4.87 -12.82
N LEU A 169 -2.43 -6.08 -12.37
CA LEU A 169 -1.44 -6.93 -13.07
C LEU A 169 -1.96 -7.39 -14.44
N LEU A 170 -3.26 -7.66 -14.57
CA LEU A 170 -3.87 -7.95 -15.87
C LEU A 170 -3.87 -6.72 -16.78
N LEU A 171 -4.19 -5.53 -16.25
CA LEU A 171 -4.17 -4.28 -17.00
C LEU A 171 -2.76 -3.90 -17.47
N LEU A 172 -1.73 -4.19 -16.68
CA LEU A 172 -0.33 -4.00 -17.06
C LEU A 172 0.01 -4.67 -18.40
N ARG A 173 -0.59 -5.84 -18.69
CA ARG A 173 -0.39 -6.57 -19.95
C ARG A 173 -0.86 -5.78 -21.18
N TYR A 174 -1.94 -5.02 -21.05
CA TYR A 174 -2.60 -4.33 -22.17
C TYR A 174 -2.29 -2.84 -22.22
N LEU A 175 -2.06 -2.20 -21.08
CA LEU A 175 -1.91 -0.75 -20.92
C LEU A 175 -0.68 -0.42 -20.06
N PRO A 176 0.54 -0.82 -20.46
CA PRO A 176 1.74 -0.63 -19.63
C PRO A 176 2.04 0.85 -19.36
N LEU A 177 1.77 1.73 -20.32
CA LEU A 177 1.99 3.16 -20.14
C LEU A 177 1.06 3.77 -19.09
N LEU A 178 -0.25 3.46 -19.15
CA LEU A 178 -1.22 3.94 -18.16
C LEU A 178 -0.95 3.36 -16.77
N PHE A 179 -0.46 2.13 -16.72
CA PHE A 179 -0.03 1.52 -15.46
C PHE A 179 1.03 2.38 -14.78
N PHE A 180 2.14 2.71 -15.45
CA PHE A 180 3.19 3.54 -14.84
C PHE A 180 2.73 4.96 -14.50
N LEU A 181 1.79 5.52 -15.27
CA LEU A 181 1.26 6.86 -15.06
C LEU A 181 0.31 6.99 -13.86
N GLY A 182 -0.51 5.97 -13.57
CA GLY A 182 -1.58 6.09 -12.56
C GLY A 182 -1.42 5.20 -11.33
N TRP A 183 -0.63 4.13 -11.42
CA TRP A 183 -0.54 3.08 -10.39
C TRP A 183 -0.12 3.61 -9.02
N GLY A 184 0.91 4.46 -8.99
CA GLY A 184 1.48 4.96 -7.73
C GLY A 184 0.47 5.76 -6.91
N GLY A 185 -0.16 6.76 -7.54
CA GLY A 185 -1.17 7.60 -6.92
C GLY A 185 -2.41 6.81 -6.52
N TRP A 186 -2.86 5.89 -7.37
CA TRP A 186 -3.98 5.01 -7.05
C TRP A 186 -3.71 4.15 -5.81
N LEU A 187 -2.57 3.48 -5.76
CA LEU A 187 -2.20 2.66 -4.61
C LEU A 187 -2.09 3.48 -3.33
N ALA A 188 -1.41 4.64 -3.39
CA ALA A 188 -1.24 5.50 -2.23
C ALA A 188 -2.58 5.98 -1.69
N LEU A 189 -3.52 6.32 -2.57
CA LEU A 189 -4.86 6.76 -2.22
C LEU A 189 -5.69 5.63 -1.62
N VAL A 190 -5.77 4.47 -2.29
CA VAL A 190 -6.54 3.31 -1.81
C VAL A 190 -6.00 2.81 -0.47
N ALA A 191 -4.68 2.77 -0.30
CA ALA A 191 -4.06 2.36 0.95
C ALA A 191 -4.30 3.39 2.08
N SER A 192 -4.26 4.69 1.78
CA SER A 192 -4.57 5.74 2.76
C SER A 192 -6.03 5.73 3.20
N GLN A 193 -6.96 5.57 2.26
CA GLN A 193 -8.38 5.40 2.57
C GLN A 193 -8.63 4.11 3.36
N GLY A 194 -7.97 3.02 2.99
CA GLY A 194 -8.06 1.74 3.68
C GLY A 194 -7.63 1.83 5.14
N VAL A 195 -6.45 2.41 5.40
CA VAL A 195 -5.96 2.61 6.77
C VAL A 195 -6.89 3.51 7.58
N HIS A 196 -7.37 4.62 7.01
CA HIS A 196 -8.32 5.51 7.70
C HIS A 196 -9.64 4.78 8.06
N TYR A 197 -10.20 4.02 7.12
CA TYR A 197 -11.42 3.23 7.36
C TYR A 197 -11.21 2.16 8.43
N LEU A 198 -10.09 1.43 8.37
CA LEU A 198 -9.79 0.37 9.34
C LEU A 198 -9.57 0.93 10.74
N ILE A 199 -8.92 2.09 10.86
CA ILE A 199 -8.77 2.78 12.14
C ILE A 199 -10.15 3.18 12.69
N GLY A 200 -11.01 3.80 11.88
CA GLY A 200 -12.36 4.19 12.30
C GLY A 200 -13.23 3.01 12.76
N ARG A 201 -13.07 1.86 12.12
CA ARG A 201 -13.73 0.60 12.50
C ARG A 201 -13.22 0.04 13.83
N VAL A 202 -11.90 0.10 14.07
CA VAL A 202 -11.28 -0.38 15.32
C VAL A 202 -11.57 0.57 16.49
N SER A 203 -11.64 1.88 16.24
CA SER A 203 -11.92 2.89 17.27
C SER A 203 -13.42 3.02 17.61
N GLY A 204 -14.30 2.27 16.95
CA GLY A 204 -15.74 2.30 17.21
C GLY A 204 -16.47 3.57 16.74
N ALA A 205 -15.83 4.41 15.92
CA ALA A 205 -16.40 5.69 15.47
C ALA A 205 -17.57 5.52 14.46
N ASP A 206 -17.72 4.34 13.86
CA ASP A 206 -18.84 4.00 12.97
C ASP A 206 -20.17 3.70 13.71
N ALA A 207 -20.21 3.80 15.05
CA ALA A 207 -21.45 3.63 15.81
C ALA A 207 -22.39 4.85 15.82
N ASP A 208 -21.92 6.03 15.40
CA ASP A 208 -22.64 7.31 15.55
C ASP A 208 -23.18 7.92 14.24
N HIS A 209 -23.02 7.23 13.10
CA HIS A 209 -23.57 7.66 11.81
C HIS A 209 -24.48 6.60 11.18
N LYS A 210 -25.44 6.11 11.98
CA LYS A 210 -26.67 5.49 11.44
C LYS A 210 -27.74 6.55 11.23
#